data_AF-A0A2E9HXU3-F1
#
_entry.id   AF-A0A2E9HXU3-F1
#
_cell.length_a   1.000
_cell.length_b   1.000
_cell.length_c   1.000
_cell.angle_alpha   90.00
_cell.angle_beta   90.00
_cell.angle_gamma   90.00
#
_symmetry.space_group_name_H-M   'P 1'
#
loop_
_entity.id
_entity.type
_entity.pdbx_description
1 polymer ?
#
loop_
_entity_poly.entity_id
_entity_poly.type
_entity_poly.pdbx_seq_one_letter_code
_entity_poly.pdbx_strand_id
1 'polypeptide(L)'
;MQNISPSKVAAVIVMARELGRAEGELRGLIDRMDVEEQAALVAVMWVGRGAFEAEDWNEAYQTAVNEATTPTADYLIGTPHLADNLEAGLEAYGYDATGEEDEVLGSHD
;
A
#
# COMPACT_ATOMS: atom_id res chain seq x y z
N MET A 1 -7.38 9.28 3.68
CA MET A 1 -6.62 8.23 4.38
C MET A 1 -5.71 8.83 5.45
N GLN A 2 -5.49 8.17 6.59
CA GLN A 2 -4.60 8.65 7.67
C GLN A 2 -3.28 7.86 7.67
N ASN A 3 -2.23 8.38 8.31
CA ASN A 3 -0.98 7.67 8.61
C ASN A 3 -0.12 7.20 7.42
N ILE A 4 -0.53 7.42 6.16
CA ILE A 4 0.29 7.21 4.97
C ILE A 4 -0.15 8.17 3.85
N SER A 5 0.77 8.65 3.03
CA SER A 5 0.46 9.51 1.88
C SER A 5 0.11 8.70 0.62
N PRO A 6 -0.75 9.22 -0.28
CA PRO A 6 -1.06 8.57 -1.55
C PRO A 6 0.18 8.27 -2.39
N SER A 7 1.12 9.21 -2.48
CA SER A 7 2.35 9.03 -3.26
C SER A 7 3.24 7.90 -2.73
N LYS A 8 3.22 7.64 -1.42
CA LYS A 8 3.95 6.50 -0.83
C LYS A 8 3.30 5.16 -1.16
N VAL A 9 1.96 5.13 -1.24
CA VAL A 9 1.22 3.97 -1.74
C VAL A 9 1.48 3.77 -3.24
N ALA A 10 1.48 4.83 -4.04
CA ALA A 10 1.82 4.78 -5.46
C ALA A 10 3.24 4.25 -5.71
N ALA A 11 4.23 4.64 -4.90
CA ALA A 11 5.57 4.08 -4.98
C ALA A 11 5.58 2.54 -4.76
N VAL A 12 4.76 2.05 -3.83
CA VAL A 12 4.59 0.60 -3.61
C VAL A 12 3.92 -0.06 -4.82
N ILE A 13 2.89 0.57 -5.41
CA ILE A 13 2.20 0.07 -6.62
C ILE A 13 3.20 -0.09 -7.78
N VAL A 14 3.97 0.95 -8.08
CA VAL A 14 4.98 0.94 -9.16
C VAL A 14 5.97 -0.20 -8.97
N MET A 15 6.54 -0.35 -7.77
CA MET A 15 7.49 -1.43 -7.50
C MET A 15 6.82 -2.81 -7.52
N ALA A 16 5.56 -2.93 -7.06
CA ALA A 16 4.80 -4.18 -7.06
C ALA A 16 4.43 -4.68 -8.46
N ARG A 17 4.26 -3.79 -9.45
CA ARG A 17 4.04 -4.19 -10.85
C ARG A 17 5.27 -4.89 -11.45
N GLU A 18 6.45 -4.69 -10.85
CA GLU A 18 7.72 -5.20 -11.36
C GLU A 18 8.50 -5.99 -10.31
N LEU A 19 7.78 -6.71 -9.43
CA LEU A 19 8.35 -7.47 -8.30
C LEU A 19 9.60 -8.27 -8.67
N GLY A 20 9.62 -8.94 -9.82
CA GLY A 20 10.79 -9.73 -10.24
C GLY A 20 12.11 -8.95 -10.30
N ARG A 21 12.06 -7.64 -10.60
CA ARG A 21 13.24 -6.75 -10.59
C ARG A 21 13.31 -5.83 -9.38
N ALA A 22 12.15 -5.46 -8.81
CA ALA A 22 12.05 -4.42 -7.78
C ALA A 22 11.81 -4.98 -6.36
N GLU A 23 11.75 -6.30 -6.14
CA GLU A 23 11.43 -6.88 -4.83
C GLU A 23 12.34 -6.33 -3.70
N GLY A 24 13.65 -6.23 -3.93
CA GLY A 24 14.58 -5.72 -2.93
C GLY A 24 14.34 -4.26 -2.56
N GLU A 25 13.99 -3.43 -3.55
CA GLU A 25 13.67 -2.01 -3.34
C GLU A 25 12.33 -1.86 -2.63
N LEU A 26 11.32 -2.64 -3.02
CA LEU A 26 10.02 -2.67 -2.37
C LEU A 26 10.14 -3.07 -0.90
N ARG A 27 10.87 -4.14 -0.60
CA ARG A 27 11.18 -4.57 0.77
C ARG A 27 11.84 -3.44 1.55
N GLY A 28 12.89 -2.85 0.99
CA GLY A 28 13.60 -1.73 1.63
C GLY A 28 12.75 -0.47 1.82
N LEU A 29 11.75 -0.22 0.97
CA LEU A 29 10.79 0.87 1.14
C LEU A 29 9.84 0.59 2.32
N ILE A 30 9.25 -0.61 2.35
CA ILE A 30 8.32 -1.01 3.42
C ILE A 30 9.05 -1.10 4.77
N ASP A 31 10.26 -1.63 4.82
CA ASP A 31 11.04 -1.76 6.07
C ASP A 31 11.46 -0.40 6.66
N ARG A 32 11.49 0.67 5.84
CA ARG A 32 11.75 2.05 6.29
C ARG A 32 10.50 2.77 6.75
N MET A 33 9.31 2.22 6.49
CA MET A 33 8.07 2.77 7.02
C MET A 33 8.01 2.52 8.53
N ASP A 34 7.45 3.48 9.28
CA ASP A 34 7.10 3.21 10.66
C ASP A 34 5.91 2.24 10.77
N VAL A 35 5.63 1.77 11.98
CA VAL A 35 4.56 0.80 12.22
C VAL A 35 3.16 1.33 11.87
N GLU A 36 2.94 2.64 11.96
CA GLU A 36 1.65 3.25 11.62
C GLU A 36 1.46 3.30 10.10
N GLU A 37 2.51 3.67 9.37
CA GLU A 37 2.54 3.66 7.91
C GLU A 37 2.37 2.24 7.35
N GLN A 38 3.03 1.24 7.94
CA GLN A 38 2.90 -0.16 7.52
C GLN A 38 1.47 -0.68 7.72
N ALA A 39 0.87 -0.42 8.88
CA ALA A 39 -0.51 -0.82 9.15
C ALA A 39 -1.50 -0.08 8.22
N ALA A 40 -1.25 1.20 7.95
CA ALA A 40 -2.04 1.98 7.01
C ALA A 40 -1.96 1.41 5.60
N LEU A 41 -0.77 1.04 5.10
CA LEU A 41 -0.60 0.42 3.79
C LEU A 41 -1.38 -0.90 3.66
N VAL A 42 -1.35 -1.74 4.70
CA VAL A 42 -2.14 -2.98 4.76
C VAL A 42 -3.64 -2.68 4.73
N ALA A 43 -4.10 -1.67 5.48
CA ALA A 43 -5.50 -1.26 5.50
C ALA A 43 -5.98 -0.78 4.11
N VAL A 44 -5.16 0.00 3.39
CA VAL A 44 -5.46 0.41 2.00
C VAL A 44 -5.63 -0.80 1.10
N MET A 45 -4.69 -1.74 1.16
CA MET A 45 -4.72 -2.95 0.35
C MET A 45 -5.99 -3.75 0.66
N TRP A 46 -6.39 -3.87 1.93
CA TRP A 46 -7.62 -4.56 2.31
C TRP A 46 -8.88 -3.86 1.82
N VAL A 47 -8.92 -2.54 1.82
CA VAL A 47 -10.03 -1.76 1.28
C VAL A 47 -10.17 -2.00 -0.22
N GLY A 48 -9.09 -1.87 -1.00
CA GLY A 48 -9.17 -2.11 -2.44
C GLY A 48 -9.43 -3.57 -2.82
N ARG A 49 -9.09 -4.52 -1.94
CA ARG A 49 -9.47 -5.95 -2.08
C ARG A 49 -10.94 -6.21 -1.68
N GLY A 50 -11.64 -5.23 -1.13
CA GLY A 50 -13.03 -5.35 -0.67
C GLY A 50 -13.19 -6.14 0.64
N ALA A 51 -12.15 -6.21 1.47
CA ALA A 51 -12.25 -6.81 2.81
C ALA A 51 -12.83 -5.83 3.85
N PHE A 52 -12.67 -4.53 3.60
CA PHE A 52 -13.27 -3.43 4.35
C PHE A 52 -13.78 -2.38 3.36
N GLU A 53 -14.74 -1.58 3.78
CA GLU A 53 -15.16 -0.40 3.02
C GLU A 53 -14.28 0.81 3.38
N ALA A 54 -14.19 1.81 2.49
CA ALA A 54 -13.40 3.01 2.74
C ALA A 54 -13.84 3.77 4.01
N GLU A 55 -15.14 3.70 4.33
CA GLU A 55 -15.77 4.30 5.50
C GLU A 55 -15.34 3.60 6.82
N ASP A 56 -14.91 2.33 6.75
CA ASP A 56 -14.50 1.50 7.89
C ASP A 56 -13.00 1.64 8.21
N TRP A 57 -12.37 2.75 7.81
CA TRP A 57 -10.92 2.97 7.93
C TRP A 57 -10.36 2.66 9.32
N ASN A 58 -11.03 3.12 10.38
CA ASN A 58 -10.53 2.92 11.75
C ASN A 58 -10.52 1.44 12.12
N GLU A 59 -11.50 0.65 11.67
CA GLU A 59 -11.55 -0.78 11.92
C GLU A 59 -10.48 -1.52 11.12
N ALA A 60 -10.36 -1.21 9.82
CA ALA A 60 -9.33 -1.77 8.95
C ALA A 60 -7.93 -1.52 9.49
N TYR A 61 -7.64 -0.27 9.88
CA TYR A 61 -6.36 0.14 10.45
C TYR A 61 -6.06 -0.54 11.78
N GLN A 62 -7.00 -0.54 12.73
CA GLN A 62 -6.79 -1.19 14.02
C GLN A 62 -6.62 -2.71 13.86
N THR A 63 -7.33 -3.31 12.93
CA THR A 63 -7.15 -4.72 12.59
C THR A 63 -5.74 -4.97 12.04
N ALA A 64 -5.26 -4.14 11.12
CA ALA A 64 -3.91 -4.24 10.58
C ALA A 64 -2.83 -4.09 11.66
N VAL A 65 -2.99 -3.15 12.59
CA VAL A 65 -2.09 -2.99 13.75
C VAL A 65 -2.07 -4.26 14.62
N ASN A 66 -3.24 -4.83 14.92
CA ASN A 66 -3.37 -5.99 15.80
C ASN A 66 -2.86 -7.28 15.16
N GLU A 67 -2.99 -7.41 13.84
CA GLU A 67 -2.63 -8.62 13.09
C GLU A 67 -1.18 -8.62 12.56
N ALA A 68 -0.40 -7.55 12.79
CA ALA A 68 0.98 -7.36 12.35
C ALA A 68 1.99 -8.33 13.03
N THR A 69 1.79 -9.63 12.84
CA THR A 69 2.58 -10.74 13.40
C THR A 69 3.60 -11.31 12.41
N THR A 70 3.46 -10.98 11.13
CA THR A 70 4.39 -11.29 10.03
C THR A 70 5.01 -9.99 9.54
N PRO A 71 6.28 -9.96 9.11
CA PRO A 71 6.86 -8.77 8.50
C PRO A 71 5.96 -8.24 7.37
N THR A 72 5.59 -6.96 7.43
CA THR A 72 4.61 -6.37 6.50
C THR A 72 5.02 -6.54 5.04
N ALA A 73 6.33 -6.44 4.74
CA ALA A 73 6.85 -6.67 3.41
C ALA A 73 6.56 -8.10 2.90
N ASP A 74 6.75 -9.13 3.73
CA ASP A 74 6.45 -10.51 3.35
C ASP A 74 4.96 -10.73 3.11
N TYR A 75 4.11 -10.15 3.97
CA TYR A 75 2.66 -10.23 3.83
C TYR A 75 2.18 -9.58 2.53
N LEU A 76 2.63 -8.36 2.24
CA LEU A 76 2.22 -7.62 1.05
C LEU A 76 2.77 -8.26 -0.23
N ILE A 77 4.05 -8.64 -0.28
CA ILE A 77 4.65 -9.30 -1.45
C ILE A 77 3.98 -10.64 -1.74
N GLY A 78 3.60 -11.38 -0.69
CA GLY A 78 2.84 -12.62 -0.82
C GLY A 78 1.36 -12.44 -1.18
N THR A 79 0.85 -11.20 -1.18
CA THR A 79 -0.56 -10.91 -1.48
C THR A 79 -0.79 -10.93 -2.99
N PRO A 80 -1.69 -11.80 -3.51
CA PRO A 80 -2.07 -11.78 -4.92
C PRO A 80 -2.63 -10.43 -5.33
N HIS A 81 -2.28 -9.95 -6.53
CA HIS A 81 -2.79 -8.69 -7.08
C HIS A 81 -2.51 -7.48 -6.19
N LEU A 82 -1.34 -7.44 -5.52
CA LEU A 82 -0.98 -6.35 -4.61
C LEU A 82 -1.15 -4.96 -5.24
N ALA A 83 -0.62 -4.75 -6.44
CA ALA A 83 -0.71 -3.47 -7.15
C ALA A 83 -2.17 -3.08 -7.39
N ASP A 84 -2.95 -3.98 -8.02
CA ASP A 84 -4.38 -3.75 -8.31
C ASP A 84 -5.19 -3.42 -7.04
N ASN A 85 -4.92 -4.13 -5.94
CA ASN A 85 -5.61 -3.89 -4.67
C ASN A 85 -5.23 -2.53 -4.05
N LEU A 86 -3.98 -2.09 -4.17
CA LEU A 86 -3.57 -0.78 -3.66
C LEU A 86 -4.11 0.37 -4.52
N GLU A 87 -4.15 0.19 -5.84
CA GLU A 87 -4.78 1.13 -6.78
C GLU A 87 -6.25 1.32 -6.45
N ALA A 88 -7.01 0.22 -6.37
CA ALA A 88 -8.41 0.25 -5.98
C ALA A 88 -8.63 0.88 -4.59
N GLY A 89 -7.70 0.66 -3.66
CA GLY A 89 -7.73 1.28 -2.33
C GLY A 89 -7.56 2.80 -2.39
N LEU A 90 -6.63 3.30 -3.20
CA LEU A 90 -6.44 4.74 -3.42
C LEU A 90 -7.68 5.38 -4.06
N GLU A 91 -8.24 4.72 -5.09
CA GLU A 91 -9.46 5.18 -5.77
C GLU A 91 -10.66 5.21 -4.82
N ALA A 92 -10.80 4.21 -3.94
CA ALA A 92 -11.85 4.18 -2.92
C ALA A 92 -11.76 5.36 -1.93
N TYR A 93 -10.56 5.90 -1.72
CA TYR A 93 -10.34 7.14 -0.94
C TYR A 93 -10.42 8.43 -1.76
N GLY A 94 -10.75 8.33 -3.06
CA GLY A 94 -10.90 9.48 -3.96
C GLY A 94 -9.60 10.04 -4.50
N TYR A 95 -8.50 9.28 -4.46
CA TYR A 95 -7.23 9.66 -5.08
C TYR A 95 -7.13 9.11 -6.50
N ASP A 96 -6.45 9.85 -7.38
CA ASP A 96 -6.10 9.39 -8.73
C ASP A 96 -4.84 8.54 -8.65
N ALA A 97 -5.00 7.21 -8.56
CA ALA A 97 -3.88 6.29 -8.43
C ALA A 97 -2.89 6.44 -9.59
N THR A 98 -3.38 6.55 -10.82
CA THR A 98 -2.52 6.72 -12.02
C THR A 98 -1.76 8.04 -11.96
N GLY A 99 -2.42 9.13 -11.57
CA GLY A 99 -1.75 10.43 -11.41
C GLY A 99 -0.64 10.41 -10.35
N GLU A 100 -0.86 9.74 -9.22
CA GLU A 100 0.18 9.56 -8.19
C GLU A 100 1.33 8.68 -8.67
N GLU A 101 1.06 7.62 -9.44
CA GLU A 101 2.08 6.78 -10.07
C GLU A 101 2.96 7.59 -11.05
N ASP A 102 2.34 8.41 -11.90
CA ASP A 102 3.04 9.28 -12.85
C ASP A 102 3.94 10.30 -12.12
N GLU A 103 3.47 10.88 -11.01
CA GLU A 103 4.29 11.78 -10.18
C GLU A 103 5.50 11.06 -9.59
N VAL A 104 5.30 9.84 -9.06
CA VAL A 104 6.41 9.02 -8.54
C VAL A 104 7.42 8.75 -9.64
N LEU A 105 6.99 8.30 -10.82
CA LEU A 105 7.89 8.01 -11.94
C LEU A 105 8.64 9.26 -12.44
N GLY A 106 7.97 10.41 -12.53
CA GLY A 106 8.58 11.68 -12.94
C GLY A 106 9.53 12.30 -11.91
N SER A 107 9.43 11.90 -10.63
CA SER A 107 10.36 12.32 -9.57
C SER A 107 11.68 11.53 -9.52
N HIS A 108 11.81 10.47 -10.35
CA HIS A 108 13.00 9.63 -10.44
C HIS A 108 13.95 9.99 -11.61
N ASP A 109 13.68 11.07 -12.36
CA ASP A 109 14.59 11.68 -13.36
C ASP A 109 15.47 12.81 -12.75
#